data_AF-A0A855LJW5-F1
#
_entry.id   AF-A0A855LJW5-F1
#
_cell.length_a   1.000
_cell.length_b   1.000
_cell.length_c   1.000
_cell.angle_alpha   90.00
_cell.angle_beta   90.00
_cell.angle_gamma   90.00
#
_symmetry.space_group_name_H-M   'P 1'
#
loop_
_entity.id
_entity.type
_entity.pdbx_description
1 polymer ?
#
loop_
_entity_poly.entity_id
_entity_poly.type
_entity_poly.pdbx_seq_one_letter_code
_entity_poly.pdbx_strand_id
1 'polypeptide(L)' 'MNRLIETRDPLKYRHWALPVEVTDGVGRTYRSNYDAQGNLLWEEDPLGRKKHYQYDPEGWVVRMT' A
#
# COMPACT_ATOMS: atom_id res chain seq x y z
N MET A 1 -2.21 -19.18 -14.50
CA MET A 1 -2.74 -19.10 -13.11
C MET A 1 -1.69 -18.33 -12.32
N ASN A 2 -1.70 -17.00 -12.42
CA ASN A 2 -0.54 -16.21 -12.01
C ASN A 2 -0.80 -15.70 -10.60
N ARG A 3 -0.13 -16.33 -9.64
CA ARG A 3 -0.30 -16.10 -8.20
C ARG A 3 0.32 -14.74 -7.87
N LEU A 4 -0.51 -13.81 -7.39
CA LEU A 4 -0.03 -12.56 -6.79
C LEU A 4 0.92 -12.92 -5.64
N ILE A 5 2.16 -12.45 -5.70
CA ILE A 5 3.10 -12.57 -4.60
C ILE A 5 2.84 -11.34 -3.74
N GLU A 6 2.10 -11.53 -2.65
CA GLU A 6 1.86 -10.51 -1.62
C GLU A 6 2.93 -10.65 -0.56
N THR A 7 3.84 -9.67 -0.47
CA THR A 7 4.75 -9.56 0.66
C THR A 7 4.03 -8.79 1.75
N ARG A 8 3.88 -9.41 2.92
CA ARG A 8 3.32 -8.81 4.14
C ARG A 8 4.47 -8.39 5.05
N ASP A 9 4.48 -7.13 5.49
CA ASP A 9 5.51 -6.66 6.43
C ASP A 9 5.29 -7.32 7.81
N PRO A 10 6.26 -8.08 8.35
CA PRO A 10 6.07 -8.82 9.59
C PRO A 10 6.10 -7.94 10.85
N LEU A 11 6.51 -6.67 10.76
CA LEU A 11 6.77 -5.80 11.92
C LEU A 11 5.90 -4.55 12.00
N LYS A 12 5.02 -4.29 11.02
CA LYS A 12 4.10 -3.15 11.06
C LYS A 12 2.64 -3.57 10.88
N TYR A 13 1.92 -3.52 12.00
CA TYR A 13 0.45 -3.49 12.11
C TYR A 13 -0.27 -4.82 11.83
N ARG A 14 -0.01 -5.78 12.74
CA ARG A 14 -0.52 -7.15 12.81
C ARG A 14 -2.04 -7.27 13.06
N HIS A 15 -2.86 -6.29 12.65
CA HIS A 15 -4.33 -6.33 12.77
C HIS A 15 -5.05 -6.36 11.42
N TRP A 16 -4.45 -5.75 10.39
CA TRP A 16 -4.94 -5.84 9.02
C TRP A 16 -3.77 -6.29 8.18
N ALA A 17 -3.87 -7.48 7.61
CA ALA A 17 -2.82 -8.05 6.80
C ALA A 17 -2.81 -7.37 5.42
N LEU A 18 -2.43 -6.09 5.41
CA LEU A 18 -2.43 -5.20 4.26
C LEU A 18 -1.17 -5.44 3.42
N PRO A 19 -1.31 -5.46 2.08
CA PRO A 19 -0.20 -5.75 1.19
C PRO A 19 0.77 -4.57 1.12
N VAL A 20 2.04 -4.77 1.44
CA VAL A 20 3.07 -3.71 1.23
C VAL A 20 3.73 -3.81 -0.15
N GLU A 21 3.63 -4.97 -0.78
CA GLU A 21 4.09 -5.22 -2.14
C GLU A 21 3.18 -6.25 -2.82
N VAL A 22 2.74 -5.94 -4.04
CA VAL A 22 1.92 -6.81 -4.87
C VAL A 22 2.58 -6.92 -6.24
N THR A 23 2.99 -8.12 -6.62
CA THR A 23 3.42 -8.40 -7.98
C THR A 23 2.29 -9.04 -8.78
N ASP A 24 1.84 -8.37 -9.84
CA ASP A 24 0.83 -8.89 -10.76
C ASP A 24 1.37 -10.08 -11.58
N GLY A 25 0.47 -10.84 -12.20
CA GLY A 25 0.82 -12.01 -12.99
C GLY A 25 1.76 -11.76 -14.18
N VAL A 26 1.92 -10.51 -14.62
CA VAL A 26 2.90 -10.12 -15.65
C VAL A 26 4.24 -9.62 -15.09
N GLY A 27 4.48 -9.74 -13.78
CA GLY A 27 5.73 -9.33 -13.12
C GLY A 27 5.82 -7.84 -12.76
N ARG A 28 4.70 -7.12 -12.81
CA ARG A 28 4.62 -5.70 -12.40
C ARG A 28 4.46 -5.61 -10.89
N THR A 29 5.36 -4.88 -10.23
CA THR A 29 5.34 -4.71 -8.78
C THR A 29 4.76 -3.36 -8.39
N TYR A 30 3.75 -3.40 -7.53
CA TYR A 30 3.14 -2.25 -6.87
C TYR A 30 3.56 -2.26 -5.41
N ARG A 31 3.81 -1.11 -4.82
CA ARG A 31 4.14 -1.00 -3.39
C ARG A 31 3.20 -0.04 -2.70
N SER A 32 2.90 -0.33 -1.45
CA SER A 32 1.98 0.45 -0.64
C SER A 32 2.51 0.60 0.77
N ASN A 33 2.14 1.70 1.42
CA ASN A 33 2.47 1.95 2.82
C ASN A 33 1.25 2.46 3.56
N TYR A 34 1.13 2.06 4.83
CA TYR A 34 -0.04 2.33 5.64
C TYR A 34 0.35 2.90 7.01
N ASP A 35 -0.53 3.71 7.58
CA ASP A 35 -0.42 4.15 8.96
C ASP A 35 -0.86 3.03 9.94
N ALA A 36 -0.79 3.31 11.24
CA ALA A 36 -1.20 2.36 12.28
C ALA A 36 -2.70 2.02 12.28
N GLN A 37 -3.52 2.82 11.60
CA GLN A 37 -4.96 2.69 11.46
C GLN A 37 -5.35 2.01 10.13
N GLY A 38 -4.36 1.61 9.30
CA GLY A 38 -4.59 0.97 8.02
C GLY A 38 -4.90 1.94 6.88
N ASN A 39 -4.73 3.25 7.07
CA ASN A 39 -4.90 4.24 6.01
C ASN A 39 -3.69 4.26 5.09
N LEU A 40 -3.90 4.29 3.77
CA LEU A 40 -2.85 4.23 2.75
C LEU A 40 -2.06 5.54 2.68
N LEU A 41 -0.85 5.60 3.23
CA LEU A 41 -0.01 6.80 3.19
C LEU A 41 0.54 7.09 1.78
N TRP A 42 0.94 6.04 1.05
CA TRP A 42 1.37 6.17 -0.33
C TRP A 42 1.29 4.84 -1.07
N GLU A 43 1.15 4.93 -2.40
CA GLU A 43 1.33 3.82 -3.34
C GLU A 43 2.38 4.20 -4.40
N GLU A 44 3.15 3.22 -4.86
CA GLU A 44 4.14 3.32 -5.93
C GLU A 44 3.76 2.33 -7.05
N ASP A 45 3.65 2.85 -8.26
CA ASP A 45 3.41 2.03 -9.45
C ASP A 45 4.71 1.38 -9.98
N PRO A 46 4.63 0.39 -10.89
CA PRO A 46 5.82 -0.28 -11.42
C PRO A 46 6.78 0.62 -12.21
N LEU A 47 6.35 1.83 -12.59
CA LEU A 47 7.17 2.84 -13.24
C LEU A 47 7.82 3.79 -12.23
N GLY A 48 7.63 3.56 -10.93
CA GLY A 48 8.19 4.35 -9.84
C GLY A 48 7.41 5.63 -9.54
N ARG A 49 6.21 5.83 -10.11
CA ARG A 49 5.41 7.01 -9.78
C ARG A 49 4.71 6.78 -8.45
N LYS A 50 4.76 7.79 -7.58
CA LYS A 50 4.16 7.74 -6.25
C LYS A 50 2.94 8.62 -6.18
N LYS A 51 1.89 8.11 -5.52
CA LYS A 51 0.79 8.92 -5.01
C LYS A 51 0.84 8.88 -3.50
N HIS A 52 0.70 10.03 -2.87
CA HIS A 52 0.63 10.17 -1.42
C HIS A 52 -0.77 10.58 -1.01
N TYR A 53 -1.20 10.12 0.15
CA TYR A 53 -2.45 10.49 0.75
C TYR A 53 -2.22 11.01 2.16
N GLN A 54 -3.00 12.01 2.55
CA GLN A 54 -3.05 12.51 3.91
C GLN A 54 -4.48 12.41 4.40
N TYR A 55 -4.61 11.99 5.66
CA TYR A 55 -5.89 11.78 6.30
C TYR A 55 -6.04 12.72 7.50
N ASP A 56 -7.26 13.18 7.75
CA ASP A 56 -7.61 13.83 9.02
C ASP A 56 -7.84 12.78 10.14
N PRO A 57 -8.04 13.21 11.40
CA PRO A 57 -8.28 12.30 12.52
C PRO A 57 -9.55 11.45 12.42
N GLU A 58 -10.51 11.84 11.59
CA GLU A 58 -11.75 11.09 11.33
C GLU A 58 -11.55 10.05 10.20
N GLY A 59 -10.39 10.05 9.55
CA GLY A 59 -10.00 9.09 8.52
C GLY A 59 -10.37 9.52 7.10
N TRP A 60 -10.73 10.79 6.87
CA TRP A 60 -11.01 11.27 5.51
C TRP A 60 -9.76 11.77 4.82
N VAL A 61 -9.67 11.53 3.50
CA VAL A 61 -8.57 12.04 2.68
C VAL A 61 -8.69 13.55 2.57
N VAL A 62 -7.71 14.28 3.11
CA VAL A 62 -7.62 15.74 3.00
C VAL A 62 -6.63 16.19 1.92
N ARG A 63 -5.75 15.29 1.47
CA ARG A 63 -4.79 15.60 0.40
C ARG A 63 -4.40 14.37 -0.40
N MET A 64 -4.25 14.55 -1.71
CA MET A 64 -3.63 13.57 -2.61
C MET A 64 -2.62 14.28 -3.52
N THR A 65 -1.41 13.74 -3.65
CA THR A 65 -0.34 14.29 -4.50
C THR A 65 0.43 13.21 -5.24
#